data_AF-A0A3R6ZZG2-F1
#
_entry.id   AF-A0A3R6ZZG2-F1
#
_cell.length_a   1.000
_cell.length_b   1.000
_cell.length_c   1.000
_cell.angle_alpha   90.00
_cell.angle_beta   90.00
_cell.angle_gamma   90.00
#
_symmetry.space_group_name_H-M   'P 1'
#
loop_
_entity.id
_entity.type
_entity.pdbx_description
1 polymer ?
#
loop_
_entity_poly.entity_id
_entity_poly.type
_entity_poly.pdbx_seq_one_letter_code
_entity_poly.pdbx_strand_id
1 'polypeptide(L)'
;QEGHFLYKAGVNPYAGDTFHQPPLVLAVYTLLDALTVFHIPLRTCLIGWTIFMDVVIALGFASMCRAFLSSQGEQQCERSKIWLNHPPVSSLLAPEMLPATTAAMFLFNPYSVISSLALSTSLVTYASIVWSFSFAVQGLLVHAIVLLALATYLSVYPVVLVVPVLLMIHQARSVGGFVGVSFVYMGRTWDFLRATYVWMHEYPDLTPNIGIFWYFFMELFDRFQSYFLVLLHLHPYLYVLPLFIRLRYDM
;
A
#
# COMPACT_ATOMS: atom_id res chain seq x y z
N GLN A 1 -7.67 17.38 8.25
CA GLN A 1 -7.77 18.62 9.05
C GLN A 1 -9.09 18.67 9.84
N GLU A 2 -10.24 18.38 9.21
CA GLU A 2 -11.55 18.38 9.89
C GLU A 2 -11.70 17.30 10.97
N GLY A 3 -11.36 16.04 10.70
CA GLY A 3 -11.41 14.97 11.72
C GLY A 3 -10.54 15.26 12.95
N HIS A 4 -9.41 15.95 12.77
CA HIS A 4 -8.54 16.40 13.86
C HIS A 4 -9.16 17.54 14.69
N PHE A 5 -9.86 18.46 14.03
CA PHE A 5 -10.60 19.54 14.69
C PHE A 5 -11.74 18.97 15.56
N LEU A 6 -12.53 18.03 15.01
CA LEU A 6 -13.60 17.34 15.74
C LEU A 6 -13.06 16.57 16.94
N TYR A 7 -11.93 15.88 16.76
CA TYR A 7 -11.26 15.16 17.85
C TYR A 7 -10.84 16.09 19.00
N LYS A 8 -10.23 17.24 18.69
CA LYS A 8 -9.86 18.24 19.71
C LYS A 8 -11.08 18.84 20.42
N ALA A 9 -12.23 18.90 19.77
CA ALA A 9 -13.49 19.36 20.35
C ALA A 9 -14.20 18.30 21.22
N GLY A 10 -13.64 17.09 21.37
CA GLY A 10 -14.26 16.00 22.13
C GLY A 10 -15.46 15.34 21.42
N VAL A 11 -15.65 15.64 20.13
CA VAL A 11 -16.70 15.05 19.29
C VAL A 11 -16.12 13.86 18.54
N ASN A 12 -16.93 12.82 18.33
CA ASN A 12 -16.51 11.65 17.55
C ASN A 12 -16.09 12.10 16.12
N PRO A 13 -14.83 11.87 15.71
CA PRO A 13 -14.33 12.30 14.41
C PRO A 13 -15.04 11.68 13.20
N TYR A 14 -15.74 10.56 13.42
CA TYR A 14 -16.46 9.78 12.39
C TYR A 14 -17.97 10.01 12.44
N ALA A 15 -18.45 10.95 13.25
CA ALA A 15 -19.87 11.28 13.30
C ALA A 15 -20.36 12.02 12.04
N GLY A 16 -19.44 12.58 11.25
CA GLY A 16 -19.73 13.19 9.95
C GLY A 16 -19.16 12.37 8.79
N ASP A 17 -19.55 12.71 7.56
CA ASP A 17 -19.17 12.02 6.32
C ASP A 17 -17.88 12.57 5.68
N THR A 18 -17.09 13.36 6.43
CA THR A 18 -15.90 14.02 5.89
C THR A 18 -14.60 13.28 6.20
N PHE A 19 -14.61 12.32 7.13
CA PHE A 19 -13.39 11.66 7.62
C PHE A 19 -13.49 10.12 7.57
N HIS A 20 -12.73 9.54 6.65
CA HIS A 20 -12.71 8.09 6.40
C HIS A 20 -11.35 7.44 6.65
N GLN A 21 -10.40 8.12 7.31
CA GLN A 21 -9.07 7.55 7.56
C GLN A 21 -9.02 6.75 8.87
N PRO A 22 -8.13 5.75 9.01
CA PRO A 22 -8.02 4.95 10.22
C PRO A 22 -7.57 5.77 11.46
N PRO A 23 -7.98 5.39 12.69
CA PRO A 23 -7.66 6.10 13.93
C PRO A 23 -6.18 6.30 14.20
N LEU A 24 -5.35 5.29 13.92
CA LEU A 24 -3.90 5.41 14.11
C LEU A 24 -3.29 6.52 13.25
N VAL A 25 -3.82 6.78 12.06
CA VAL A 25 -3.37 7.89 11.21
C VAL A 25 -3.73 9.22 11.87
N LEU A 26 -4.93 9.32 12.46
CA LEU A 26 -5.35 10.49 13.23
C LEU A 26 -4.44 10.72 14.45
N ALA A 27 -4.09 9.65 15.18
CA ALA A 27 -3.21 9.71 16.35
C ALA A 27 -1.77 10.15 16.00
N VAL A 28 -1.26 9.71 14.85
CA VAL A 28 0.05 10.16 14.35
C VAL A 28 -0.01 11.63 13.95
N TYR A 29 -1.11 12.07 13.31
CA TYR A 29 -1.29 13.47 12.94
C TYR A 29 -1.40 14.39 14.18
N THR A 30 -2.16 14.00 15.21
CA THR A 30 -2.24 14.78 16.46
C THR A 30 -0.88 14.90 17.15
N LEU A 31 -0.09 13.82 17.15
CA LEU A 31 1.27 13.82 17.71
C LEU A 31 2.20 14.74 16.91
N LEU A 32 2.16 14.68 15.58
CA LEU A 32 2.95 15.55 14.72
C LEU A 32 2.59 17.03 14.91
N ASP A 33 1.29 17.35 14.97
CA ASP A 33 0.81 18.70 15.24
C ASP A 33 1.35 19.23 16.58
N ALA A 34 1.32 18.40 17.64
CA ALA A 34 1.87 18.74 18.95
C ALA A 34 3.40 18.96 18.93
N LEU A 35 4.14 18.19 18.13
CA LEU A 35 5.59 18.31 17.99
C LEU A 35 6.01 19.53 17.14
N THR A 36 5.15 20.00 16.23
CA THR A 36 5.46 21.14 15.35
C THR A 36 5.43 22.51 16.02
N VAL A 37 5.13 22.57 17.33
CA VAL A 37 5.30 23.77 18.17
C VAL A 37 6.79 24.22 18.22
N PHE A 38 7.73 23.36 17.84
CA PHE A 38 9.19 23.60 17.82
C PHE A 38 9.75 24.27 16.53
N HIS A 39 9.09 25.30 16.00
CA HIS A 39 9.64 26.26 15.01
C HIS A 39 9.93 25.76 13.57
N ILE A 40 9.65 24.50 13.22
CA ILE A 40 9.72 24.02 11.83
C ILE A 40 8.32 24.05 11.22
N PRO A 41 8.09 24.67 10.04
CA PRO A 41 6.77 24.65 9.43
C PRO A 41 6.39 23.21 9.05
N LEU A 42 5.23 22.73 9.54
CA LEU A 42 4.71 21.37 9.30
C LEU A 42 4.83 20.94 7.83
N ARG A 43 4.62 21.87 6.90
CA ARG A 43 4.73 21.63 5.46
C ARG A 43 6.14 21.18 5.01
N THR A 44 7.22 21.74 5.53
CA THR A 44 8.58 21.30 5.14
C THR A 44 8.91 19.93 5.71
N CYS A 45 8.42 19.62 6.92
CA CYS A 45 8.54 18.29 7.50
C CYS A 45 7.80 17.25 6.64
N LEU A 46 6.58 17.56 6.19
CA LEU A 46 5.81 16.69 5.32
C LEU A 46 6.48 16.47 3.95
N ILE A 47 7.05 17.52 3.33
CA ILE A 47 7.79 17.38 2.07
C ILE A 47 9.04 16.50 2.26
N GLY A 48 9.80 16.72 3.34
CA GLY A 48 10.95 15.87 3.66
C GLY A 48 10.54 14.41 3.87
N TRP A 49 9.42 14.18 4.55
CA TRP A 49 8.84 12.86 4.78
C TRP A 49 8.42 12.16 3.48
N THR A 50 7.79 12.86 2.53
CA THR A 50 7.38 12.25 1.25
C THR A 50 8.59 11.85 0.41
N ILE A 51 9.61 12.71 0.33
CA ILE A 51 10.85 12.39 -0.39
C ILE A 51 11.55 11.20 0.28
N PHE A 52 11.60 11.17 1.61
CA PHE A 52 12.13 10.03 2.34
C PHE A 52 11.37 8.74 2.01
N MET A 53 10.04 8.78 1.97
CA MET A 53 9.23 7.62 1.62
C MET A 53 9.45 7.14 0.19
N ASP A 54 9.58 8.03 -0.79
CA ASP A 54 9.93 7.65 -2.16
C ASP A 54 11.25 6.90 -2.24
N VAL A 55 12.27 7.38 -1.51
CA VAL A 55 13.57 6.71 -1.43
C VAL A 55 13.43 5.33 -0.76
N VAL A 56 12.64 5.22 0.31
CA VAL A 56 12.37 3.94 0.99
C VAL A 56 11.69 2.95 0.05
N ILE A 57 10.73 3.39 -0.78
CA ILE A 57 10.06 2.54 -1.77
C ILE A 57 11.05 2.11 -2.86
N ALA A 58 11.85 3.04 -3.39
CA ALA A 58 12.85 2.76 -4.41
C ALA A 58 13.89 1.73 -3.91
N LEU A 59 14.34 1.86 -2.66
CA LEU A 59 15.22 0.90 -2.01
C LEU A 59 14.57 -0.47 -1.83
N GLY A 60 13.28 -0.51 -1.49
CA GLY A 60 12.51 -1.76 -1.41
C GLY A 60 12.42 -2.50 -2.76
N PHE A 61 12.26 -1.77 -3.86
CA PHE A 61 12.33 -2.37 -5.20
C PHE A 61 13.74 -2.89 -5.52
N ALA A 62 14.78 -2.14 -5.20
CA ALA A 62 16.16 -2.57 -5.39
C ALA A 62 16.49 -3.83 -4.57
N SER A 63 16.07 -3.88 -3.30
CA SER A 63 16.29 -5.04 -2.43
C SER A 63 15.54 -6.27 -2.92
N MET A 64 14.31 -6.10 -3.39
CA MET A 64 13.52 -7.17 -4.00
C MET A 64 14.20 -7.71 -5.28
N CYS A 65 14.65 -6.83 -6.17
CA CYS A 65 15.37 -7.22 -7.38
C CYS A 65 16.68 -7.96 -7.07
N ARG A 66 17.44 -7.52 -6.06
CA ARG A 66 18.67 -8.24 -5.63
C ARG A 66 18.35 -9.63 -5.13
N ALA A 67 17.34 -9.76 -4.28
CA ALA A 67 16.93 -11.06 -3.72
C ALA A 67 16.44 -12.02 -4.81
N PHE A 68 15.72 -11.50 -5.81
CA PHE A 68 15.27 -12.28 -6.96
C PHE A 68 16.42 -12.69 -7.89
N LEU A 69 17.41 -11.82 -8.11
CA LEU A 69 18.59 -12.16 -8.91
C LEU A 69 19.45 -13.23 -8.22
N SER A 70 19.58 -13.19 -6.89
CA SER A 70 20.30 -14.24 -6.17
C SER A 70 19.62 -15.61 -6.29
N SER A 71 18.28 -15.68 -6.21
CA SER A 71 17.56 -16.95 -6.36
C SER A 71 17.61 -17.48 -7.80
N GLN A 72 17.55 -16.60 -8.81
CA GLN A 72 17.70 -17.00 -10.20
C GLN A 72 19.12 -17.44 -10.57
N GLY A 73 20.15 -16.82 -9.99
CA GLY A 73 21.54 -17.22 -10.23
C GLY A 73 21.81 -18.68 -9.84
N GLU A 74 21.23 -19.13 -8.73
CA GLU A 74 21.32 -20.52 -8.27
C GLU A 74 20.59 -21.49 -9.22
N GLN A 75 19.34 -21.20 -9.59
CA GLN A 75 18.56 -22.01 -10.53
C GLN A 75 19.17 -22.04 -11.95
N GLN A 76 19.77 -20.94 -12.39
CA GLN A 76 20.39 -20.84 -13.71
C GLN A 76 21.75 -21.56 -13.74
N CYS A 77 22.52 -21.61 -12.65
CA CYS A 77 23.69 -22.49 -12.56
C CYS A 77 23.31 -23.98 -12.73
N GLU A 78 22.15 -24.42 -12.20
CA GLU A 78 21.67 -25.79 -12.43
C GLU A 78 21.14 -26.00 -13.86
N ARG A 79 20.40 -25.02 -14.41
CA ARG A 79 19.69 -25.13 -15.70
C ARG A 79 20.53 -24.73 -16.93
N SER A 80 21.63 -23.99 -16.73
CA SER A 80 22.61 -23.60 -17.76
C SER A 80 23.35 -24.78 -18.39
N LYS A 81 23.28 -25.97 -17.78
CA LYS A 81 23.67 -27.22 -18.45
C LYS A 81 22.82 -27.51 -19.71
N ILE A 82 21.64 -26.89 -19.85
CA ILE A 82 20.64 -27.28 -20.86
C ILE A 82 20.31 -26.13 -21.84
N TRP A 83 20.48 -24.85 -21.48
CA TRP A 83 20.06 -23.73 -22.35
C TRP A 83 21.16 -22.66 -22.49
N LEU A 84 21.92 -22.75 -23.59
CA LEU A 84 22.65 -21.61 -24.16
C LEU A 84 21.66 -20.77 -24.99
N ASN A 85 21.36 -19.58 -24.49
CA ASN A 85 21.28 -18.31 -25.24
C ASN A 85 20.75 -17.24 -24.28
N HIS A 86 21.66 -16.41 -23.77
CA HIS A 86 21.27 -15.19 -23.06
C HIS A 86 20.68 -14.22 -24.08
N PRO A 87 19.43 -13.75 -23.94
CA PRO A 87 18.94 -12.65 -24.77
C PRO A 87 19.84 -11.43 -24.54
N PRO A 88 20.20 -10.67 -25.59
CA PRO A 88 21.02 -9.48 -25.43
C PRO A 88 20.23 -8.44 -24.65
N VAL A 89 20.53 -8.28 -23.37
CA VAL A 89 20.01 -7.19 -22.54
C VAL A 89 20.84 -5.94 -22.77
N SER A 90 20.20 -4.77 -22.74
CA SER A 90 20.92 -3.50 -22.74
C SER A 90 21.85 -3.41 -21.52
N SER A 91 22.94 -2.63 -21.60
CA SER A 91 23.88 -2.46 -20.49
C SER A 91 23.22 -1.94 -19.20
N LEU A 92 22.07 -1.26 -19.33
CA LEU A 92 21.25 -0.79 -18.22
C LEU A 92 20.42 -1.89 -17.53
N LEU A 93 20.10 -2.97 -18.25
CA LEU A 93 19.40 -4.14 -17.72
C LEU A 93 20.37 -5.29 -17.38
N ALA A 94 21.67 -5.02 -17.35
CA ALA A 94 22.66 -5.97 -16.87
C ALA A 94 22.37 -6.33 -15.40
N PRO A 95 22.50 -7.62 -15.00
CA PRO A 95 22.15 -8.08 -13.64
C PRO A 95 22.80 -7.28 -12.51
N GLU A 96 24.02 -6.78 -12.72
CA GLU A 96 24.75 -5.97 -11.73
C GLU A 96 24.11 -4.60 -11.49
N MET A 97 23.63 -3.96 -12.55
CA MET A 97 23.05 -2.61 -12.51
C MET A 97 21.52 -2.61 -12.35
N LEU A 98 20.87 -3.76 -12.54
CA LEU A 98 19.42 -3.92 -12.53
C LEU A 98 18.75 -3.38 -11.26
N PRO A 99 19.26 -3.63 -10.03
CA PRO A 99 18.65 -3.05 -8.83
C PRO A 99 18.73 -1.52 -8.77
N ALA A 100 19.80 -0.94 -9.33
CA ALA A 100 19.95 0.51 -9.37
C ALA A 100 19.05 1.14 -10.43
N THR A 101 18.88 0.47 -11.58
CA THR A 101 18.00 0.95 -12.64
C THR A 101 16.53 0.82 -12.28
N THR A 102 16.11 -0.23 -11.55
CA THR A 102 14.72 -0.35 -11.07
C THR A 102 14.37 0.72 -10.03
N ALA A 103 15.29 1.04 -9.11
CA ALA A 103 15.13 2.17 -8.20
C ALA A 103 15.03 3.51 -8.94
N ALA A 104 15.91 3.74 -9.93
CA ALA A 104 15.87 4.96 -10.74
C ALA A 104 14.57 5.08 -11.55
N MET A 105 14.11 3.99 -12.16
CA MET A 105 12.84 3.96 -12.90
C MET A 105 11.65 4.33 -12.01
N PHE A 106 11.64 3.89 -10.74
CA PHE A 106 10.60 4.27 -9.79
C PHE A 106 10.68 5.75 -9.40
N LEU A 107 11.88 6.27 -9.10
CA LEU A 107 12.07 7.67 -8.68
C LEU A 107 11.75 8.66 -9.80
N PHE A 108 12.04 8.31 -11.05
CA PHE A 108 11.71 9.12 -12.23
C PHE A 108 10.31 8.84 -12.79
N ASN A 109 9.51 7.99 -12.14
CA ASN A 109 8.14 7.75 -12.54
C ASN A 109 7.30 9.02 -12.27
N PRO A 110 6.61 9.59 -13.27
CA PRO A 110 5.78 10.78 -13.08
C PRO A 110 4.71 10.57 -12.00
N TYR A 111 4.18 9.34 -11.85
CA TYR A 111 3.20 9.05 -10.81
C TYR A 111 3.78 9.19 -9.39
N SER A 112 5.00 8.72 -9.16
CA SER A 112 5.68 8.88 -7.86
C SER A 112 5.90 10.35 -7.54
N VAL A 113 6.43 11.11 -8.51
CA VAL A 113 6.67 12.56 -8.36
C VAL A 113 5.37 13.32 -8.05
N ILE A 114 4.29 13.03 -8.78
CA ILE A 114 2.98 13.65 -8.55
C ILE A 114 2.44 13.28 -7.17
N SER A 115 2.56 12.02 -6.74
CA SER A 115 2.06 11.56 -5.44
C SER A 115 2.78 12.23 -4.25
N SER A 116 4.08 12.51 -4.42
CA SER A 116 4.87 13.25 -3.44
C SER A 116 4.59 14.74 -3.45
N LEU A 117 4.36 15.33 -4.62
CA LEU A 117 3.92 16.72 -4.74
C LEU A 117 2.53 16.94 -4.11
N ALA A 118 1.66 15.93 -4.22
CA ALA A 118 0.34 15.91 -3.61
C ALA A 118 0.36 15.67 -2.09
N LEU A 119 1.54 15.44 -1.48
CA LEU A 119 1.69 15.13 -0.04
C LEU A 119 0.82 13.95 0.40
N SER A 120 0.74 12.92 -0.44
CA SER A 120 -0.16 11.80 -0.24
C SER A 120 0.29 10.86 0.89
N THR A 121 -0.64 10.48 1.77
CA THR A 121 -0.42 9.46 2.80
C THR A 121 -0.33 8.04 2.22
N SER A 122 -0.70 7.85 0.94
CA SER A 122 -0.60 6.58 0.23
C SER A 122 0.84 6.08 0.05
N LEU A 123 1.84 6.95 0.17
CA LEU A 123 3.25 6.52 0.12
C LEU A 123 3.59 5.52 1.23
N VAL A 124 2.98 5.65 2.40
CA VAL A 124 3.19 4.71 3.52
C VAL A 124 2.60 3.34 3.21
N THR A 125 1.45 3.28 2.52
CA THR A 125 0.85 2.00 2.12
C THR A 125 1.70 1.33 1.05
N TYR A 126 2.18 2.07 0.05
CA TYR A 126 3.06 1.55 -0.99
C TYR A 126 4.39 1.05 -0.43
N ALA A 127 5.03 1.81 0.45
CA ALA A 127 6.25 1.38 1.14
C ALA A 127 6.03 0.07 1.91
N SER A 128 4.92 -0.02 2.65
CA SER A 128 4.58 -1.22 3.43
C SER A 128 4.37 -2.46 2.54
N ILE A 129 3.73 -2.30 1.38
CA ILE A 129 3.51 -3.39 0.41
C ILE A 129 4.84 -3.86 -0.20
N VAL A 130 5.66 -2.93 -0.71
CA VAL A 130 6.92 -3.27 -1.39
C VAL A 130 7.89 -3.94 -0.41
N TRP A 131 8.01 -3.42 0.81
CA TRP A 131 8.86 -4.04 1.84
C TRP A 131 8.29 -5.36 2.34
N SER A 132 6.97 -5.52 2.41
CA SER A 132 6.36 -6.81 2.72
C SER A 132 6.80 -7.88 1.73
N PHE A 133 6.72 -7.60 0.43
CA PHE A 133 7.21 -8.50 -0.62
C PHE A 133 8.72 -8.72 -0.57
N SER A 134 9.52 -7.66 -0.38
CA SER A 134 10.97 -7.80 -0.28
C SER A 134 11.37 -8.73 0.87
N PHE A 135 10.71 -8.64 2.03
CA PHE A 135 10.98 -9.54 3.15
C PHE A 135 10.43 -10.95 2.93
N ALA A 136 9.31 -11.09 2.21
CA ALA A 136 8.77 -12.39 1.84
C ALA A 136 9.75 -13.18 0.95
N VAL A 137 10.37 -12.51 -0.04
CA VAL A 137 11.40 -13.13 -0.91
C VAL A 137 12.66 -13.48 -0.13
N GLN A 138 13.05 -12.67 0.86
CA GLN A 138 14.22 -12.94 1.70
C GLN A 138 13.98 -13.99 2.80
N GLY A 139 12.74 -14.49 2.96
CA GLY A 139 12.39 -15.45 4.01
C GLY A 139 12.18 -14.83 5.40
N LEU A 140 12.15 -13.50 5.54
CA LEU A 140 11.89 -12.79 6.79
C LEU A 140 10.39 -12.62 7.04
N LEU A 141 9.74 -13.75 7.32
CA LEU A 141 8.27 -13.91 7.30
C LEU A 141 7.52 -12.99 8.26
N VAL A 142 8.04 -12.80 9.49
CA VAL A 142 7.38 -11.97 10.52
C VAL A 142 7.27 -10.52 10.06
N HIS A 143 8.34 -9.96 9.51
CA HIS A 143 8.37 -8.59 9.01
C HIS A 143 7.45 -8.43 7.80
N ALA A 144 7.44 -9.42 6.89
CA ALA A 144 6.55 -9.43 5.73
C ALA A 144 5.06 -9.37 6.16
N ILE A 145 4.67 -10.19 7.13
CA ILE A 145 3.29 -10.25 7.64
C ILE A 145 2.91 -8.96 8.36
N VAL A 146 3.77 -8.43 9.23
CA VAL A 146 3.48 -7.20 9.99
C VAL A 146 3.29 -6.01 9.06
N LEU A 147 4.15 -5.87 8.05
CA LEU A 147 4.02 -4.80 7.06
C LEU A 147 2.82 -4.98 6.15
N LEU A 148 2.47 -6.22 5.79
CA LEU A 148 1.25 -6.48 5.04
C LEU A 148 0.01 -6.13 5.87
N ALA A 149 -0.02 -6.53 7.14
CA ALA A 149 -1.09 -6.19 8.06
C ALA A 149 -1.23 -4.66 8.21
N LEU A 150 -0.11 -3.94 8.32
CA LEU A 150 -0.11 -2.47 8.33
C LEU A 150 -0.68 -1.90 7.02
N ALA A 151 -0.30 -2.45 5.87
CA ALA A 151 -0.83 -2.02 4.57
C ALA A 151 -2.34 -2.24 4.46
N THR A 152 -2.84 -3.41 4.88
CA THR A 152 -4.29 -3.74 4.90
C THR A 152 -5.08 -2.89 5.91
N TYR A 153 -4.40 -2.43 6.95
CA TYR A 153 -5.01 -1.54 7.93
C TYR A 153 -5.12 -0.11 7.37
N LEU A 154 -4.09 0.38 6.68
CA LEU A 154 -4.07 1.72 6.09
C LEU A 154 -4.95 1.85 4.84
N SER A 155 -5.10 0.78 4.06
CA SER A 155 -5.94 0.73 2.86
C SER A 155 -6.56 -0.66 2.70
N VAL A 156 -7.76 -0.74 2.12
CA VAL A 156 -8.50 -2.00 2.00
C VAL A 156 -7.88 -2.94 0.97
N TYR A 157 -7.52 -2.42 -0.20
CA TYR A 157 -7.12 -3.23 -1.36
C TYR A 157 -5.85 -4.08 -1.23
N PRO A 158 -4.83 -3.70 -0.44
CA PRO A 158 -3.70 -4.59 -0.15
C PRO A 158 -4.11 -5.95 0.45
N VAL A 159 -5.35 -6.11 0.92
CA VAL A 159 -5.88 -7.40 1.40
C VAL A 159 -5.80 -8.49 0.34
N VAL A 160 -5.90 -8.14 -0.94
CA VAL A 160 -5.83 -9.14 -2.02
C VAL A 160 -4.45 -9.79 -2.09
N LEU A 161 -3.40 -9.10 -1.63
CA LEU A 161 -2.03 -9.59 -1.58
C LEU A 161 -1.76 -10.50 -0.36
N VAL A 162 -2.73 -10.63 0.56
CA VAL A 162 -2.66 -11.58 1.67
C VAL A 162 -2.58 -13.01 1.15
N VAL A 163 -3.34 -13.37 0.11
CA VAL A 163 -3.32 -14.73 -0.45
C VAL A 163 -1.92 -15.12 -0.96
N PRO A 164 -1.27 -14.37 -1.88
CA PRO A 164 0.05 -14.74 -2.36
C PRO A 164 1.11 -14.73 -1.26
N VAL A 165 1.09 -13.74 -0.34
CA VAL A 165 2.06 -13.68 0.76
C VAL A 165 1.83 -14.80 1.79
N LEU A 166 0.60 -15.18 2.11
CA LEU A 166 0.31 -16.32 2.98
C LEU A 166 0.71 -17.65 2.33
N LEU A 167 0.60 -17.80 1.01
CA LEU A 167 1.03 -19.05 0.36
C LEU A 167 2.55 -19.18 0.34
N MET A 168 3.29 -18.07 0.39
CA MET A 168 4.72 -18.09 0.70
C MET A 168 5.01 -18.47 2.16
N ILE A 169 4.01 -18.42 3.05
CA ILE A 169 4.20 -18.47 4.51
C ILE A 169 3.19 -19.42 5.16
N HIS A 170 3.60 -20.63 5.52
CA HIS A 170 2.71 -21.67 6.07
C HIS A 170 1.96 -21.34 7.39
N GLN A 171 2.05 -20.14 7.96
CA GLN A 171 1.26 -19.72 9.14
C GLN A 171 1.23 -18.19 9.28
N ALA A 172 0.04 -17.59 9.45
CA ALA A 172 -0.04 -16.23 10.00
C ALA A 172 -1.37 -15.89 10.71
N ARG A 173 -1.23 -15.17 11.84
CA ARG A 173 -2.29 -14.46 12.59
C ARG A 173 -1.71 -13.11 13.05
N SER A 174 -1.89 -12.04 12.28
CA SER A 174 -1.34 -10.71 12.67
C SER A 174 -2.27 -9.51 12.40
N VAL A 175 -3.20 -9.63 11.45
CA VAL A 175 -4.11 -8.52 11.07
C VAL A 175 -4.97 -8.03 12.25
N GLY A 176 -5.36 -8.92 13.18
CA GLY A 176 -6.17 -8.57 14.33
C GLY A 176 -5.52 -7.59 15.32
N GLY A 177 -4.19 -7.48 15.35
CA GLY A 177 -3.47 -6.62 16.28
C GLY A 177 -3.74 -5.13 16.07
N PHE A 178 -3.63 -4.66 14.82
CA PHE A 178 -3.83 -3.25 14.49
C PHE A 178 -5.27 -2.79 14.71
N VAL A 179 -6.25 -3.64 14.39
CA VAL A 179 -7.67 -3.39 14.66
C VAL A 179 -7.93 -3.31 16.16
N GLY A 180 -7.31 -4.20 16.96
CA GLY A 180 -7.42 -4.19 18.42
C GLY A 180 -6.88 -2.91 19.07
N VAL A 181 -5.69 -2.44 18.65
CA VAL A 181 -5.11 -1.18 19.14
C VAL A 181 -6.01 0.01 18.79
N SER A 182 -6.56 0.02 17.57
CA SER A 182 -7.49 1.04 17.08
C SER A 182 -8.78 1.09 17.89
N PHE A 183 -9.34 -0.07 18.23
CA PHE A 183 -10.53 -0.20 19.06
C PHE A 183 -10.31 0.35 20.47
N VAL A 184 -9.14 0.08 21.07
CA VAL A 184 -8.79 0.65 22.38
C VAL A 184 -8.62 2.16 22.30
N TYR A 185 -7.94 2.66 21.26
CA TYR A 185 -7.73 4.10 21.06
C TYR A 185 -9.05 4.87 20.91
N MET A 186 -10.04 4.29 20.22
CA MET A 186 -11.35 4.91 20.01
C MET A 186 -12.33 4.77 21.19
N GLY A 187 -11.86 4.36 22.36
CA GLY A 187 -12.75 4.18 23.52
C GLY A 187 -13.68 2.98 23.41
N ARG A 188 -13.27 1.92 22.71
CA ARG A 188 -14.01 0.65 22.52
C ARG A 188 -15.26 0.75 21.66
N THR A 189 -15.20 1.59 20.62
CA THR A 189 -16.28 1.76 19.65
C THR A 189 -15.89 1.21 18.29
N TRP A 190 -16.86 0.63 17.57
CA TRP A 190 -16.67 0.06 16.22
C TRP A 190 -17.01 1.02 15.08
N ASP A 191 -17.40 2.26 15.38
CA ASP A 191 -17.83 3.27 14.41
C ASP A 191 -16.78 3.51 13.33
N PHE A 192 -15.49 3.48 13.70
CA PHE A 192 -14.38 3.63 12.76
C PHE A 192 -14.35 2.51 11.71
N LEU A 193 -14.75 1.28 12.04
CA LEU A 193 -14.76 0.20 11.05
C LEU A 193 -15.77 0.49 9.95
N ARG A 194 -16.96 0.94 10.34
CA ARG A 194 -18.00 1.30 9.38
C ARG A 194 -17.57 2.51 8.55
N ALA A 195 -17.09 3.56 9.20
CA ALA A 195 -16.73 4.81 8.53
C ALA A 195 -15.46 4.70 7.66
N THR A 196 -14.52 3.80 7.98
CA THR A 196 -13.25 3.64 7.23
C THR A 196 -13.31 2.52 6.19
N TYR A 197 -13.83 1.34 6.53
CA TYR A 197 -13.76 0.16 5.65
C TYR A 197 -15.08 -0.11 4.93
N VAL A 198 -16.22 -0.01 5.64
CA VAL A 198 -17.53 -0.29 5.03
C VAL A 198 -17.94 0.83 4.09
N TRP A 199 -17.67 2.09 4.43
CA TRP A 199 -17.93 3.24 3.56
C TRP A 199 -17.29 3.08 2.18
N MET A 200 -16.08 2.53 2.11
CA MET A 200 -15.40 2.27 0.84
C MET A 200 -16.17 1.28 -0.06
N HIS A 201 -16.88 0.33 0.55
CA HIS A 201 -17.64 -0.68 -0.17
C HIS A 201 -19.06 -0.23 -0.52
N GLU A 202 -19.67 0.60 0.31
CA GLU A 202 -21.04 1.09 0.07
C GLU A 202 -21.05 2.26 -0.91
N TYR A 203 -19.93 3.01 -1.03
CA TYR A 203 -19.79 4.25 -1.81
C TYR A 203 -21.10 5.08 -1.84
N PRO A 204 -21.66 5.42 -0.67
CA PRO A 204 -23.03 5.92 -0.57
C PRO A 204 -23.17 7.36 -1.08
N ASP A 205 -22.06 8.08 -1.22
CA ASP A 205 -22.06 9.51 -1.49
C ASP A 205 -21.43 9.83 -2.85
N LEU A 206 -22.26 10.33 -3.77
CA LEU A 206 -21.91 10.73 -5.13
C LEU A 206 -21.55 12.22 -5.19
N THR A 207 -20.96 12.74 -4.12
CA THR A 207 -20.55 14.14 -4.08
C THR A 207 -19.48 14.44 -5.13
N PRO A 208 -19.56 15.61 -5.80
CA PRO A 208 -18.72 15.94 -6.93
C PRO A 208 -17.23 15.91 -6.56
N ASN A 209 -16.49 15.03 -7.23
CA ASN A 209 -15.05 14.92 -7.08
C ASN A 209 -14.36 14.75 -8.44
N ILE A 210 -13.05 15.02 -8.49
CA ILE A 210 -12.23 14.92 -9.71
C ILE A 210 -11.95 13.45 -10.09
N GLY A 211 -12.34 12.50 -9.24
CA GLY A 211 -12.09 11.08 -9.43
C GLY A 211 -12.89 10.51 -10.60
N ILE A 212 -12.24 9.64 -11.37
CA ILE A 212 -12.87 8.96 -12.52
C ILE A 212 -14.10 8.13 -12.11
N PHE A 213 -14.11 7.61 -10.88
CA PHE A 213 -15.25 6.87 -10.33
C PHE A 213 -16.50 7.72 -10.23
N TRP A 214 -16.37 8.98 -9.83
CA TRP A 214 -17.52 9.88 -9.75
C TRP A 214 -18.14 10.14 -11.12
N TYR A 215 -17.33 10.51 -12.10
CA TYR A 215 -17.80 10.70 -13.48
C TYR A 215 -18.48 9.44 -14.03
N PHE A 216 -17.87 8.28 -13.80
CA PHE A 216 -18.42 7.01 -14.23
C PHE A 216 -19.79 6.70 -13.59
N PHE A 217 -19.93 6.87 -12.27
CA PHE A 217 -21.17 6.55 -11.57
C PHE A 217 -22.27 7.60 -11.77
N MET A 218 -21.91 8.86 -12.04
CA MET A 218 -22.88 9.90 -12.40
C MET A 218 -23.50 9.70 -13.79
N GLU A 219 -22.76 9.12 -14.73
CA GLU A 219 -23.28 8.78 -16.06
C GLU A 219 -24.13 7.51 -16.07
N LEU A 220 -24.06 6.70 -15.01
CA LEU A 220 -24.70 5.40 -14.92
C LEU A 220 -26.10 5.48 -14.30
N PHE A 221 -27.07 4.76 -14.86
CA PHE A 221 -28.39 4.63 -14.23
C PHE A 221 -28.29 3.94 -12.86
N ASP A 222 -29.04 4.45 -11.87
CA ASP A 222 -29.08 3.94 -10.49
C ASP A 222 -29.24 2.43 -10.39
N ARG A 223 -30.09 1.84 -11.26
CA ARG A 223 -30.33 0.39 -11.30
C ARG A 223 -29.06 -0.43 -11.55
N PHE A 224 -28.07 0.11 -12.25
CA PHE A 224 -26.84 -0.60 -12.59
C PHE A 224 -25.68 -0.29 -11.64
N GLN A 225 -25.81 0.71 -10.76
CA GLN A 225 -24.73 1.14 -9.86
C GLN A 225 -24.20 -0.02 -9.02
N SER A 226 -25.08 -0.78 -8.37
CA SER A 226 -24.66 -1.92 -7.55
C SER A 226 -23.92 -3.00 -8.35
N TYR A 227 -24.32 -3.24 -9.60
CA TYR A 227 -23.64 -4.21 -10.47
C TYR A 227 -22.20 -3.77 -10.78
N PHE A 228 -22.02 -2.52 -11.22
CA PHE A 228 -20.70 -2.00 -11.55
C PHE A 228 -19.84 -1.80 -10.31
N LEU A 229 -20.42 -1.44 -9.17
CA LEU A 229 -19.71 -1.33 -7.90
C LEU A 229 -19.08 -2.67 -7.51
N VAL A 230 -19.85 -3.77 -7.57
CA VAL A 230 -19.32 -5.11 -7.30
C VAL A 230 -18.23 -5.49 -8.31
N LEU A 231 -18.44 -5.22 -9.59
CA LEU A 231 -17.48 -5.54 -10.64
C LEU A 231 -16.15 -4.79 -10.47
N LEU A 232 -16.21 -3.50 -10.13
CA LEU A 232 -15.03 -2.66 -9.87
C LEU A 232 -14.28 -3.11 -8.62
N HIS A 233 -15.01 -3.53 -7.57
CA HIS A 233 -14.38 -4.10 -6.38
C HIS A 233 -13.75 -5.47 -6.64
N LEU A 234 -14.31 -6.27 -7.54
CA LEU A 234 -13.77 -7.59 -7.91
C LEU A 234 -12.54 -7.47 -8.82
N HIS A 235 -12.44 -6.40 -9.61
CA HIS A 235 -11.37 -6.21 -10.59
C HIS A 235 -9.94 -6.40 -10.04
N PRO A 236 -9.54 -5.83 -8.88
CA PRO A 236 -8.23 -6.10 -8.28
C PRO A 236 -7.96 -7.58 -7.98
N TYR A 237 -8.99 -8.36 -7.64
CA TYR A 237 -8.86 -9.79 -7.31
C TYR A 237 -8.51 -10.64 -8.53
N LEU A 238 -8.89 -10.22 -9.73
CA LEU A 238 -8.56 -10.94 -10.97
C LEU A 238 -7.06 -10.97 -11.24
N TYR A 239 -6.32 -9.92 -10.85
CA TYR A 239 -4.87 -9.84 -11.05
C TYR A 239 -4.07 -10.71 -10.09
N VAL A 240 -4.67 -11.15 -8.99
CA VAL A 240 -3.96 -11.99 -8.01
C VAL A 240 -3.85 -13.42 -8.45
N LEU A 241 -4.75 -13.93 -9.29
CA LEU A 241 -4.66 -15.29 -9.81
C LEU A 241 -3.44 -15.50 -10.73
N PRO A 242 -3.16 -14.63 -11.73
CA PRO A 242 -1.91 -14.71 -12.50
C PRO A 242 -0.65 -14.54 -11.64
N LEU A 243 -0.69 -13.60 -10.68
CA LEU A 243 0.44 -13.35 -9.78
C LEU A 243 0.73 -14.56 -8.89
N PHE A 244 -0.33 -15.20 -8.38
CA PHE A 244 -0.25 -16.46 -7.63
C PHE A 244 0.39 -17.58 -8.45
N ILE A 245 -0.09 -17.80 -9.69
CA ILE A 245 0.46 -18.84 -10.56
C ILE A 245 1.95 -18.58 -10.78
N ARG A 246 2.32 -17.33 -11.08
CA ARG A 246 3.72 -16.99 -11.36
C ARG A 246 4.64 -17.20 -10.16
N LEU A 247 4.26 -16.72 -8.98
CA LEU A 247 5.06 -16.86 -7.76
C LEU A 247 5.25 -18.32 -7.33
N ARG A 248 4.25 -19.17 -7.57
CA ARG A 248 4.37 -20.61 -7.30
C ARG A 248 5.37 -21.31 -8.24
N TYR A 249 5.52 -20.84 -9.47
CA TYR A 249 6.41 -21.44 -10.45
C TYR A 249 7.89 -21.03 -10.27
N ASP A 250 8.14 -19.85 -9.69
CA ASP A 250 9.49 -19.32 -9.50
C ASP A 250 10.14 -19.76 -8.16
N MET A 251 9.36 -20.37 -7.24
CA MET A 251 9.83 -21.00 -5.99
C MET A 251 9.88 -22.53 -6.10
#